data_AF-A0A645F7W5-F1
#
_entry.id   AF-A0A645F7W5-F1
#
_cell.length_a   1.000
_cell.length_b   1.000
_cell.length_c   1.000
_cell.angle_alpha   90.00
_cell.angle_beta   90.00
_cell.angle_gamma   90.00
#
_symmetry.space_group_name_H-M   'P 1'
#
loop_
_entity.id
_entity.type
_entity.pdbx_description
1 polymer ?
#
loop_
_entity_poly.entity_id
_entity_poly.type
_entity_poly.pdbx_seq_one_letter_code
_entity_poly.pdbx_strand_id
1 'polypeptide(L)'
;MFAAAKEDGVDTFIITSGYRSRARQQELYDASTDNTVAEPGSSEHESGLAFDLSTMNSGDSFDTTKQFAWLSKHCWEYGFILRYPKGKEDITGLPYEPWHYRYVGVAAATAMHDKGITLEEYVK
;
A
#
# COMPACT_ATOMS: atom_id res chain seq x y z
N MET A 1 -4.41 11.69 7.60
CA MET A 1 -4.68 11.23 6.23
C MET A 1 -6.18 11.17 5.93
N PHE A 2 -6.94 10.16 6.37
CA PHE A 2 -8.36 10.04 5.99
C PHE A 2 -9.25 11.19 6.47
N ALA A 3 -8.96 11.81 7.62
CA ALA A 3 -9.67 13.00 8.06
C ALA A 3 -9.49 14.18 7.07
N ALA A 4 -8.25 14.42 6.62
CA ALA A 4 -7.97 15.45 5.62
C ALA A 4 -8.60 15.13 4.26
N ALA A 5 -8.54 13.86 3.82
CA ALA A 5 -9.23 13.45 2.60
C ALA A 5 -10.74 13.76 2.66
N LYS A 6 -11.36 13.54 3.82
CA LYS A 6 -12.78 13.85 4.03
C LYS A 6 -13.06 15.36 3.94
N GLU A 7 -12.16 16.21 4.43
CA GLU A 7 -12.27 17.66 4.28
C GLU A 7 -12.23 18.08 2.80
N ASP A 8 -11.52 17.34 1.95
CA ASP A 8 -11.49 17.51 0.49
C ASP A 8 -12.65 16.80 -0.24
N GLY A 9 -13.66 16.28 0.48
CA GLY A 9 -14.79 15.56 -0.11
C GLY A 9 -14.47 14.13 -0.59
N VAL A 10 -13.32 13.58 -0.19
CA VAL A 10 -12.88 12.22 -0.48
C VAL A 10 -12.99 11.37 0.79
N ASP A 11 -14.04 10.57 0.86
CA ASP A 11 -14.40 9.77 2.03
C ASP A 11 -14.53 8.28 1.70
N THR A 12 -15.05 7.50 2.65
CA THR A 12 -15.44 6.10 2.42
C THR A 12 -14.28 5.15 2.09
N PHE A 13 -13.11 5.40 2.68
CA PHE A 13 -12.02 4.44 2.69
C PHE A 13 -12.39 3.23 3.58
N ILE A 14 -12.11 2.03 3.07
CA ILE A 14 -12.27 0.78 3.80
C ILE A 14 -10.89 0.15 3.92
N ILE A 15 -10.40 -0.06 5.15
CA ILE A 15 -9.21 -0.88 5.37
C ILE A 15 -9.63 -2.34 5.30
N THR A 16 -9.16 -3.06 4.30
CA THR A 16 -9.48 -4.48 4.09
C THR A 16 -8.48 -5.41 4.80
N SER A 17 -7.23 -4.97 4.93
CA SER A 17 -6.18 -5.69 5.65
C SER A 17 -5.24 -4.70 6.33
N GLY A 18 -4.91 -4.93 7.60
CA GLY A 18 -3.94 -4.14 8.36
C GLY A 18 -2.80 -5.05 8.84
N TYR A 19 -2.55 -5.09 10.15
CA TYR A 19 -1.64 -6.08 10.71
C TYR A 19 -2.12 -7.52 10.43
N ARG A 20 -1.18 -8.37 10.05
CA ARG A 20 -1.40 -9.81 9.87
C ARG A 20 -0.27 -10.55 10.58
N SER A 21 -0.61 -11.46 11.48
CA SER A 21 0.41 -12.23 12.20
C SER A 21 1.14 -13.20 11.26
N ARG A 22 2.38 -13.56 11.61
CA ARG A 22 3.15 -14.60 10.90
C ARG A 22 2.38 -15.91 10.75
N ALA A 23 1.68 -16.34 11.81
CA ALA A 23 0.87 -17.56 11.76
C ALA A 23 -0.26 -17.44 10.72
N ARG A 24 -0.94 -16.29 10.67
CA ARG A 24 -1.95 -16.04 9.65
C ARG A 24 -1.35 -15.96 8.24
N GLN A 25 -0.15 -15.39 8.10
CA GLN A 25 0.55 -15.36 6.82
C GLN A 25 0.91 -16.77 6.36
N GLN A 26 1.33 -17.66 7.27
CA GLN A 26 1.58 -19.08 6.96
C GLN A 26 0.33 -19.77 6.43
N GLU A 27 -0.82 -19.60 7.09
CA GLU A 27 -2.09 -20.17 6.62
C GLU A 27 -2.45 -19.72 5.19
N LEU A 28 -2.24 -18.43 4.88
CA LEU A 28 -2.50 -17.89 3.54
C LEU A 28 -1.49 -18.39 2.50
N TYR A 29 -0.23 -18.49 2.89
CA TYR A 29 0.84 -18.99 2.02
C TYR A 29 0.60 -20.46 1.65
N ASP A 30 0.28 -21.30 2.63
CA ASP A 30 0.01 -22.73 2.44
C ASP A 30 -1.25 -22.98 1.58
N ALA A 31 -2.22 -22.06 1.65
CA ALA A 31 -3.46 -22.12 0.87
C ALA A 31 -3.34 -21.48 -0.52
N SER A 32 -2.29 -20.70 -0.80
CA SER A 32 -2.10 -20.03 -2.08
C SER A 32 -1.71 -21.03 -3.16
N THR A 33 -2.35 -20.92 -4.33
CA THR A 33 -2.07 -21.77 -5.49
C THR A 33 -1.36 -21.02 -6.61
N ASP A 34 -1.15 -19.70 -6.46
CA ASP A 34 -0.73 -18.80 -7.52
C ASP A 34 0.54 -17.99 -7.20
N ASN A 35 1.29 -18.33 -6.15
CA ASN A 35 2.55 -17.67 -5.73
C ASN A 35 2.43 -16.15 -5.51
N THR A 36 1.21 -15.64 -5.33
CA THR A 36 0.95 -14.21 -5.09
C THR A 36 1.03 -13.83 -3.62
N VAL A 37 1.03 -14.82 -2.73
CA VAL A 37 1.11 -14.61 -1.29
C VAL A 37 2.58 -14.63 -0.84
N ALA A 38 3.01 -13.56 -0.17
CA ALA A 38 4.37 -13.47 0.36
C ALA A 38 4.68 -14.60 1.37
N GLU A 39 5.93 -15.07 1.39
CA GLU A 39 6.40 -16.00 2.41
C GLU A 39 6.26 -15.42 3.82
N PRO A 40 5.96 -16.24 4.85
CA PRO A 40 5.88 -15.77 6.24
C PRO A 40 7.21 -15.17 6.71
N GLY A 41 7.17 -13.94 7.21
CA GLY A 41 8.33 -13.11 7.51
C GLY A 41 8.67 -12.06 6.45
N SER A 42 8.12 -12.20 5.24
CA SER A 42 8.37 -11.31 4.11
C SER A 42 7.16 -10.45 3.77
N SER A 43 6.00 -10.66 4.42
CA SER A 43 4.82 -9.82 4.25
C SER A 43 4.96 -8.51 5.02
N GLU A 44 4.75 -7.37 4.35
CA GLU A 44 4.78 -6.07 5.04
C GLU A 44 3.66 -5.92 6.08
N HIS A 45 2.55 -6.67 5.95
CA HIS A 45 1.48 -6.69 6.96
C HIS A 45 1.96 -7.23 8.31
N GLU A 46 2.99 -8.08 8.35
CA GLU A 46 3.57 -8.57 9.61
C GLU A 46 4.26 -7.46 10.40
N SER A 47 4.68 -6.37 9.74
CA SER A 47 5.25 -5.22 10.43
C SER A 47 4.21 -4.37 11.17
N GLY A 48 2.93 -4.50 10.82
CA GLY A 48 1.86 -3.61 11.28
C GLY A 48 1.95 -2.18 10.71
N LEU A 49 2.86 -1.92 9.76
CA LEU A 49 3.06 -0.63 9.11
C LEU A 49 2.45 -0.56 7.71
N ALA A 50 1.87 -1.65 7.22
CA ALA A 50 1.19 -1.70 5.94
C ALA A 50 -0.32 -1.94 6.10
N PHE A 51 -1.08 -1.43 5.15
CA PHE A 51 -2.50 -1.75 5.01
C PHE A 51 -2.94 -1.77 3.56
N ASP A 52 -4.02 -2.52 3.32
CA ASP A 52 -4.74 -2.59 2.05
C ASP A 52 -6.03 -1.79 2.14
N LEU A 53 -6.36 -1.08 1.06
CA LEU A 53 -7.56 -0.26 0.95
C LEU A 53 -8.54 -0.75 -0.11
N SER A 54 -9.81 -0.42 0.15
CA SER A 54 -10.88 -0.43 -0.83
C SER A 54 -11.81 0.77 -0.59
N THR A 55 -12.88 0.89 -1.38
CA THR A 55 -13.95 1.87 -1.21
C THR A 55 -15.28 1.26 -1.63
N MET A 56 -16.38 1.82 -1.13
CA MET A 56 -17.70 1.54 -1.70
C MET A 56 -17.68 1.89 -3.20
N ASN A 57 -18.20 0.99 -4.03
CA ASN A 57 -18.27 1.14 -5.49
C ASN A 57 -16.90 1.31 -6.19
N SER A 58 -15.85 0.62 -5.74
CA SER A 58 -14.56 0.58 -6.44
C SER A 58 -14.62 0.02 -7.88
N GLY A 59 -15.80 -0.43 -8.34
CA GLY A 59 -15.94 -1.16 -9.60
C GLY A 59 -14.99 -2.36 -9.61
N ASP A 60 -14.27 -2.52 -10.71
CA ASP A 60 -13.30 -3.60 -10.90
C ASP A 60 -11.90 -3.28 -10.34
N SER A 61 -11.57 -2.01 -10.02
CA SER A 61 -10.23 -1.63 -9.55
C SER A 61 -10.17 -0.35 -8.72
N PHE A 62 -9.46 -0.41 -7.59
CA PHE A 62 -9.29 0.71 -6.65
C PHE A 62 -8.59 1.92 -7.28
N ASP A 63 -7.71 1.72 -8.27
CA ASP A 63 -6.97 2.82 -8.91
C ASP A 63 -7.80 3.74 -9.82
N THR A 64 -9.03 3.35 -10.10
CA THR A 64 -9.98 4.18 -10.86
C THR A 64 -10.78 5.15 -9.97
N THR A 65 -10.55 5.12 -8.66
CA THR A 65 -11.39 5.81 -7.68
C THR A 65 -10.85 7.20 -7.30
N LYS A 66 -11.74 8.07 -6.80
CA LYS A 66 -11.33 9.38 -6.24
C LYS A 66 -10.37 9.23 -5.05
N GLN A 67 -10.50 8.14 -4.29
CA GLN A 67 -9.69 7.78 -3.14
C GLN A 67 -8.25 7.52 -3.54
N PHE A 68 -8.03 6.69 -4.57
CA PHE A 68 -6.69 6.46 -5.11
C PHE A 68 -6.08 7.73 -5.70
N ALA A 69 -6.86 8.52 -6.44
CA ALA A 69 -6.39 9.78 -7.00
C ALA A 69 -5.96 10.79 -5.91
N TRP A 70 -6.67 10.83 -4.78
CA TRP A 70 -6.30 11.66 -3.63
C TRP A 70 -5.04 11.13 -2.93
N LEU A 71 -4.97 9.82 -2.66
CA LEU A 71 -3.81 9.21 -2.03
C LEU A 71 -2.54 9.38 -2.87
N SER A 72 -2.63 9.27 -4.20
CA SER A 72 -1.51 9.48 -5.12
C SER A 72 -0.89 10.89 -4.99
N LYS A 73 -1.68 11.87 -4.54
CA LYS A 73 -1.24 13.25 -4.35
C LYS A 73 -0.79 13.57 -2.93
N HIS A 74 -1.37 12.89 -1.93
CA HIS A 74 -1.27 13.34 -0.54
C HIS A 74 -0.76 12.29 0.46
N CYS A 75 -0.70 10.99 0.12
CA CYS A 75 -0.38 9.96 1.11
C CYS A 75 0.99 10.16 1.78
N TRP A 76 1.96 10.70 1.03
CA TRP A 76 3.32 10.97 1.48
C TRP A 76 3.39 12.06 2.55
N GLU A 77 2.47 13.04 2.54
CA GLU A 77 2.36 14.07 3.57
C GLU A 77 2.09 13.47 4.96
N TYR A 78 1.53 12.26 4.99
CA TYR A 78 1.20 11.51 6.20
C TYR A 78 2.17 10.36 6.48
N GLY A 79 3.28 10.29 5.73
CA GLY A 79 4.30 9.25 5.90
C GLY A 79 3.97 7.91 5.25
N PHE A 80 3.02 7.88 4.31
CA PHE A 80 2.68 6.68 3.54
C PHE A 80 3.20 6.77 2.11
N ILE A 81 3.48 5.61 1.52
CA ILE A 81 3.80 5.47 0.09
C ILE A 81 2.86 4.45 -0.53
N LEU A 82 2.54 4.64 -1.82
CA LEU A 82 2.07 3.54 -2.66
C LEU A 82 3.22 2.56 -2.82
N ARG A 83 3.14 1.41 -2.16
CA ARG A 83 4.31 0.57 -1.93
C ARG A 83 4.80 -0.17 -3.17
N TYR A 84 3.84 -0.60 -4.00
CA TYR A 84 4.07 -1.35 -5.23
C TYR A 84 3.46 -0.61 -6.41
N PRO A 85 4.12 0.46 -6.91
CA PRO A 85 3.63 1.25 -8.03
C PRO A 85 3.85 0.54 -9.37
N LYS A 86 3.02 0.88 -10.35
CA LYS A 86 3.09 0.33 -11.72
C LYS A 86 4.43 0.68 -12.39
N GLY A 87 5.02 -0.29 -13.09
CA GLY A 87 6.28 -0.10 -13.81
C GLY A 87 7.54 -0.17 -12.92
N LYS A 88 7.40 -0.61 -11.66
CA LYS A 88 8.51 -0.82 -10.72
C LYS A 88 8.60 -2.27 -10.25
N GLU A 89 7.93 -3.20 -10.93
CA GLU A 89 7.83 -4.62 -10.57
C GLU A 89 9.22 -5.28 -10.56
N ASP A 90 10.10 -4.92 -11.49
CA ASP A 90 11.48 -5.42 -11.54
C ASP A 90 12.36 -4.93 -10.36
N ILE A 91 11.92 -3.88 -9.65
CA ILE A 91 12.63 -3.29 -8.51
C ILE A 91 12.03 -3.80 -7.20
N THR A 92 10.70 -3.80 -7.08
CA THR A 92 9.99 -4.23 -5.87
C THR A 92 9.88 -5.74 -5.76
N GLY A 93 9.98 -6.47 -6.86
CA GLY A 93 9.78 -7.92 -6.94
C GLY A 93 8.31 -8.34 -6.81
N LEU A 94 7.37 -7.39 -6.78
CA LEU A 94 5.94 -7.63 -6.62
C LEU A 94 5.14 -6.87 -7.69
N PRO A 95 4.00 -7.42 -8.13
CA PRO A 95 3.15 -6.77 -9.12
C PRO A 95 2.59 -5.44 -8.59
N TYR A 96 2.06 -4.62 -9.49
CA TYR A 96 1.34 -3.41 -9.12
C TYR A 96 0.15 -3.70 -8.18
N GLU A 97 0.15 -3.06 -7.01
CA GLU A 97 -0.91 -3.17 -6.02
C GLU A 97 -1.43 -1.78 -5.61
N PRO A 98 -2.45 -1.25 -6.29
CA PRO A 98 -2.95 0.10 -6.02
C PRO A 98 -3.55 0.31 -4.64
N TRP A 99 -3.91 -0.78 -3.96
CA TRP A 99 -4.52 -0.78 -2.64
C TRP A 99 -3.49 -0.80 -1.50
N HIS A 100 -2.24 -1.20 -1.75
CA HIS A 100 -1.26 -1.47 -0.69
C HIS A 100 -0.41 -0.23 -0.37
N TYR A 101 -0.58 0.29 0.85
CA TYR A 101 0.15 1.45 1.34
C TYR A 101 1.00 1.10 2.55
N ARG A 102 2.22 1.65 2.56
CA ARG A 102 3.22 1.39 3.59
C ARG A 102 3.60 2.68 4.32
N TYR A 103 3.55 2.65 5.64
CA TYR A 103 4.10 3.69 6.50
C TYR A 103 5.62 3.59 6.58
N VAL A 104 6.29 4.71 6.30
CA VAL A 104 7.75 4.89 6.32
C VAL A 104 8.17 6.15 7.10
N GLY A 105 7.20 6.91 7.62
CA GLY A 105 7.43 8.21 8.25
C GLY A 105 7.48 9.36 7.23
N VAL A 106 7.10 10.56 7.67
CA VAL A 106 6.90 11.73 6.79
C VAL A 106 8.16 12.07 6.00
N ALA A 107 9.32 12.19 6.67
CA ALA A 107 10.56 12.59 6.02
C ALA A 107 10.98 11.63 4.88
N ALA A 108 10.87 10.31 5.11
CA ALA A 108 11.21 9.32 4.11
C ALA A 108 10.19 9.29 2.96
N ALA A 109 8.90 9.38 3.28
CA ALA A 109 7.84 9.41 2.27
C ALA A 109 7.95 10.64 1.36
N THR A 110 8.22 11.83 1.92
CA THR A 110 8.50 13.04 1.16
C THR A 110 9.71 12.86 0.24
N ALA A 111 10.83 12.35 0.76
CA ALA A 111 12.03 12.14 -0.05
C ALA A 111 11.81 11.14 -1.21
N MET A 112 11.01 10.09 -0.99
CA MET A 112 10.63 9.13 -2.02
C MET A 112 9.67 9.72 -3.05
N HIS A 113 8.69 10.51 -2.59
CA HIS A 113 7.75 11.22 -3.46
C HIS A 113 8.47 12.19 -4.39
N ASP A 114 9.31 13.08 -3.83
CA ASP A 114 10.04 14.10 -4.59
C ASP A 114 10.97 13.51 -5.66
N LYS A 115 11.52 12.32 -5.39
CA LYS A 115 12.42 11.61 -6.31
C LYS A 115 11.69 10.64 -7.25
N GLY A 116 10.43 10.30 -6.98
CA GLY A 116 9.69 9.28 -7.74
C GLY A 116 10.29 7.87 -7.63
N ILE A 117 10.77 7.48 -6.45
CA ILE A 117 11.49 6.22 -6.22
C ILE A 117 10.77 5.29 -5.24
N THR A 118 11.06 3.98 -5.32
CA THR A 118 10.54 2.98 -4.38
C THR A 118 11.35 2.94 -3.08
N LEU A 119 10.86 2.15 -2.11
CA LEU A 119 11.57 1.93 -0.86
C LEU A 119 12.95 1.28 -1.09
N GLU A 120 13.05 0.32 -1.99
CA GLU A 120 14.30 -0.38 -2.35
C GLU A 120 15.33 0.57 -2.95
N GLU A 121 14.90 1.55 -3.74
CA GLU A 121 15.76 2.60 -4.28
C GLU A 121 16.19 3.61 -3.21
N TYR A 122 15.34 3.85 -2.20
CA TYR A 122 15.60 4.80 -1.11
C TYR A 122 16.60 4.29 -0.05
N VAL A 123 16.56 2.99 0.27
CA VAL A 123 17.41 2.39 1.33
C VAL A 123 18.79 1.93 0.85
N LYS A 124 19.11 2.16 -0.42
CA LYS A 124 20.43 1.86 -1.01
C LYS A 124 21.49 2.89 -0.67
#